data_AF-A0AA42ZGD2-F1
#
_entry.id   AF-A0AA42ZGD2-F1
#
_cell.length_a   1.000
_cell.length_b   1.000
_cell.length_c   1.000
_cell.angle_alpha   90.00
_cell.angle_beta   90.00
_cell.angle_gamma   90.00
#
_symmetry.space_group_name_H-M   'P 1'
#
loop_
_entity.id
_entity.type
_entity.pdbx_description
1 polymer ?
#
loop_
_entity_poly.entity_id
_entity_poly.type
_entity_poly.pdbx_seq_one_letter_code
_entity_poly.pdbx_strand_id
1 'polypeptide(L)'
;MCRLFDKTNYSGSQPVHPVSPLLLVALMIGLITGCGGAKVVHLVEDPSFDYSQASSAEIGMAGFVSIVGDDKQRATIRRQLPPLLAQSISEKRPDLTIISPERIQQALGEENHKAVLDQYVRGGDLDQGSMIQLFSATRGLVRYVILGRVEKDHVLRFEEHEVDSTSSGTRYKVRREMAVFLQVYDLEAGRSVYGGLITNDQTNQRFEPDVTSGDADSFGEAGTNLFVSCMMNLVCSMFQKESEEGGYPAPPTNEEITRDIFEKFAESLPAPEGS
;
A
#
# COMPACT_ATOMS: atom_id res chain seq x y z
N MET A 1 -67.82 -36.26 27.92
CA MET A 1 -68.50 -34.94 27.93
C MET A 1 -67.53 -33.93 27.39
N CYS A 2 -67.81 -32.94 26.54
CA CYS A 2 -68.81 -32.68 25.49
C CYS A 2 -68.20 -31.51 24.68
N ARG A 3 -68.55 -31.42 23.40
CA ARG A 3 -68.05 -30.50 22.35
C ARG A 3 -68.21 -29.01 22.64
N LEU A 4 -67.39 -28.16 21.96
CA LEU A 4 -67.73 -26.91 21.20
C LEU A 4 -66.40 -26.22 20.75
N PHE A 5 -65.98 -26.20 19.47
CA PHE A 5 -66.31 -25.27 18.35
C PHE A 5 -66.42 -23.78 18.80
N ASP A 6 -65.74 -22.77 18.24
CA ASP A 6 -65.46 -22.34 16.85
C ASP A 6 -64.18 -21.46 16.78
N LYS A 7 -63.29 -21.54 15.77
CA LYS A 7 -63.29 -20.86 14.43
C LYS A 7 -63.54 -19.34 14.42
N THR A 8 -62.49 -18.57 14.07
CA THR A 8 -62.42 -17.54 13.01
C THR A 8 -60.97 -16.99 12.97
N ASN A 9 -60.17 -17.34 11.95
CA ASN A 9 -59.94 -16.56 10.73
C ASN A 9 -59.35 -15.16 10.95
N TYR A 10 -58.06 -14.98 10.62
CA TYR A 10 -57.61 -13.98 9.64
C TYR A 10 -56.16 -14.31 9.23
N SER A 11 -56.03 -15.04 8.11
CA SER A 11 -54.78 -15.24 7.38
C SER A 11 -54.63 -14.07 6.41
N GLY A 12 -53.87 -13.05 6.82
CA GLY A 12 -53.44 -11.98 5.92
C GLY A 12 -52.20 -12.44 5.16
N SER A 13 -52.40 -13.17 4.06
CA SER A 13 -51.34 -13.39 3.07
C SER A 13 -51.20 -12.11 2.23
N GLN A 14 -50.20 -11.30 2.54
CA GLN A 14 -49.79 -10.23 1.65
C GLN A 14 -49.12 -10.83 0.41
N PRO A 15 -49.43 -10.35 -0.81
CA PRO A 15 -48.71 -10.73 -2.01
C PRO A 15 -47.30 -10.16 -1.93
N VAL A 16 -46.32 -11.02 -1.66
CA VAL A 16 -44.91 -10.73 -1.91
C VAL A 16 -44.71 -10.65 -3.42
N HIS A 17 -44.57 -9.42 -3.92
CA HIS A 17 -44.13 -9.16 -5.28
C HIS A 17 -42.73 -9.76 -5.48
N PRO A 18 -42.46 -10.50 -6.57
CA PRO A 18 -41.11 -10.90 -6.94
C PRO A 18 -40.35 -9.64 -7.38
N VAL A 19 -39.55 -9.08 -6.48
CA VAL A 19 -38.61 -8.01 -6.81
C VAL A 19 -37.53 -8.64 -7.67
N SER A 20 -37.55 -8.32 -8.95
CA SER A 20 -36.60 -8.83 -9.95
C SER A 20 -35.17 -8.46 -9.56
N PRO A 21 -34.24 -9.42 -9.39
CA PRO A 21 -32.84 -9.14 -9.12
C PRO A 21 -32.09 -9.02 -10.45
N LEU A 22 -32.41 -8.01 -11.23
CA LEU A 22 -31.78 -7.79 -12.54
C LEU A 22 -31.81 -6.29 -12.84
N LEU A 23 -31.04 -5.53 -12.07
CA LEU A 23 -30.72 -4.15 -12.44
C LEU A 23 -29.22 -3.90 -12.23
N LEU A 24 -28.51 -3.92 -13.36
CA LEU A 24 -27.30 -3.16 -13.66
C LEU A 24 -26.15 -3.23 -12.64
N VAL A 25 -25.40 -4.33 -12.67
CA VAL A 25 -23.93 -4.26 -12.54
C VAL A 25 -23.40 -3.74 -13.88
N ALA A 26 -23.59 -2.44 -14.13
CA ALA A 26 -23.08 -1.76 -15.31
C ALA A 26 -21.77 -1.05 -14.96
N LEU A 27 -20.68 -1.78 -15.20
CA LEU A 27 -19.54 -1.28 -15.98
C LEU A 27 -19.10 0.17 -15.70
N MET A 28 -18.36 0.38 -14.62
CA MET A 28 -17.39 1.47 -14.49
C MET A 28 -15.98 0.87 -14.42
N ILE A 29 -15.61 0.10 -15.44
CA ILE A 29 -14.19 -0.18 -15.76
C ILE A 29 -13.77 0.90 -16.76
N GLY A 30 -13.74 2.14 -16.27
CA GLY A 30 -13.27 3.29 -17.03
C GLY A 30 -11.75 3.35 -16.96
N LEU A 31 -11.11 2.96 -18.08
CA LEU A 31 -9.87 3.53 -18.61
C LEU A 31 -8.97 4.26 -17.59
N ILE A 32 -8.13 3.51 -16.87
CA ILE A 32 -6.95 4.08 -16.19
C ILE A 32 -5.69 3.61 -16.90
N THR A 33 -5.59 3.92 -18.20
CA THR A 33 -4.31 3.98 -18.92
C THR A 33 -3.71 5.37 -18.72
N GLY A 34 -3.39 5.67 -17.45
CA GLY A 34 -2.56 6.81 -17.07
C GLY A 34 -1.19 6.29 -16.66
N CYS A 35 -0.14 6.96 -17.14
CA CYS A 35 1.26 6.67 -16.81
C CYS A 35 1.43 6.49 -15.29
N GLY A 36 2.16 5.44 -14.89
CA GLY A 36 2.15 4.83 -13.55
C GLY A 36 2.32 5.78 -12.38
N GLY A 37 1.26 5.93 -11.60
CA GLY A 37 1.28 6.58 -10.29
C GLY A 37 0.23 5.97 -9.37
N ALA A 38 0.36 6.24 -8.07
CA ALA A 38 -0.53 5.68 -7.06
C ALA A 38 -2.00 6.09 -7.27
N LYS A 39 -2.92 5.15 -7.01
CA LYS A 39 -4.37 5.30 -7.21
C LYS A 39 -5.08 5.12 -5.87
N VAL A 40 -5.99 6.04 -5.55
CA VAL A 40 -6.88 5.93 -4.37
C VAL A 40 -8.18 5.25 -4.79
N VAL A 41 -8.59 4.24 -4.03
CA VAL A 41 -9.80 3.45 -4.23
C VAL A 41 -10.55 3.36 -2.90
N HIS A 42 -11.89 3.41 -2.95
CA HIS A 42 -12.75 3.31 -1.76
C HIS A 42 -12.44 4.35 -0.68
N LEU A 43 -12.27 5.61 -1.09
CA LEU A 43 -12.10 6.71 -0.14
C LEU A 43 -13.40 6.95 0.63
N VAL A 44 -13.31 6.89 1.95
CA VAL A 44 -14.37 7.20 2.90
C VAL A 44 -13.94 8.44 3.66
N GLU A 45 -14.77 9.47 3.63
CA GLU A 45 -14.54 10.74 4.32
C GLU A 45 -15.75 11.06 5.19
N ASP A 46 -15.52 11.27 6.48
CA ASP A 46 -16.52 11.79 7.38
C ASP A 46 -16.43 13.33 7.43
N PRO A 47 -17.53 14.08 7.27
CA PRO A 47 -17.50 15.54 7.29
C PRO A 47 -16.93 16.16 8.59
N SER A 48 -16.87 15.39 9.68
CA SER A 48 -16.24 15.84 10.94
C SER A 48 -14.71 15.92 10.85
N PHE A 49 -14.08 15.29 9.85
CA PHE A 49 -12.65 15.37 9.59
C PHE A 49 -12.38 16.41 8.50
N ASP A 50 -12.51 17.68 8.87
CA ASP A 50 -12.20 18.81 8.00
C ASP A 50 -10.80 19.40 8.28
N TYR A 51 -10.35 20.32 7.41
CA TYR A 51 -9.05 20.99 7.54
C TYR A 51 -8.88 21.69 8.89
N SER A 52 -9.90 22.41 9.37
CA SER A 52 -9.83 23.16 10.63
C SER A 52 -9.61 22.24 11.83
N GLN A 53 -10.26 21.07 11.81
CA GLN A 53 -10.10 20.05 12.85
C GLN A 53 -8.75 19.34 12.74
N ALA A 54 -8.31 19.00 11.52
CA ALA A 54 -7.06 18.30 11.30
C ALA A 54 -5.83 19.17 11.62
N SER A 55 -5.82 20.43 11.19
CA SER A 55 -4.67 21.34 11.37
C SER A 55 -4.52 21.85 12.79
N SER A 56 -5.60 21.88 13.58
CA SER A 56 -5.56 22.29 15.00
C SER A 56 -5.25 21.15 15.96
N ALA A 57 -5.21 19.91 15.47
CA ALA A 57 -5.00 18.71 16.26
C ALA A 57 -3.63 18.08 16.02
N GLU A 58 -3.17 17.33 17.02
CA GLU A 58 -2.04 16.43 16.89
C GLU A 58 -2.52 15.09 16.31
N ILE A 59 -1.87 14.64 15.24
CA ILE A 59 -2.18 13.38 14.53
C ILE A 59 -1.07 12.37 14.81
N GLY A 60 -1.41 11.25 15.43
CA GLY A 60 -0.46 10.20 15.80
C GLY A 60 -0.34 9.11 14.75
N MET A 61 0.88 8.64 14.51
CA MET A 61 1.11 7.43 13.73
C MET A 61 1.05 6.19 14.65
N ALA A 62 -0.08 5.49 14.69
CA ALA A 62 -0.20 4.31 15.57
C ALA A 62 0.59 3.10 15.04
N GLY A 63 0.72 2.94 13.72
CA GLY A 63 1.64 1.98 13.13
C GLY A 63 1.15 1.33 11.86
N PHE A 64 1.92 0.36 11.40
CA PHE A 64 1.64 -0.42 10.20
C PHE A 64 1.59 -1.90 10.48
N VAL A 65 0.74 -2.58 9.72
CA VAL A 65 0.62 -4.02 9.71
C VAL A 65 0.57 -4.56 8.28
N SER A 66 0.80 -5.86 8.10
CA SER A 66 0.68 -6.52 6.80
C SER A 66 -0.02 -7.86 6.98
N ILE A 67 -1.01 -8.13 6.14
CA ILE A 67 -1.65 -9.45 6.07
C ILE A 67 -0.91 -10.41 5.12
N VAL A 68 -0.06 -9.85 4.26
CA VAL A 68 0.78 -10.59 3.32
C VAL A 68 2.23 -10.72 3.83
N GLY A 69 2.97 -11.65 3.25
CA GLY A 69 4.38 -11.91 3.56
C GLY A 69 4.63 -12.77 4.79
N ASP A 70 5.88 -13.17 4.97
CA ASP A 70 6.37 -13.91 6.13
C ASP A 70 6.59 -12.99 7.36
N ASP A 71 6.95 -13.58 8.50
CA ASP A 71 7.14 -12.84 9.75
C ASP A 71 8.26 -11.79 9.68
N LYS A 72 9.32 -12.06 8.91
CA LYS A 72 10.44 -11.12 8.72
C LYS A 72 9.99 -9.93 7.89
N GLN A 73 9.24 -10.17 6.82
CA GLN A 73 8.65 -9.13 5.97
C GLN A 73 7.67 -8.28 6.76
N ARG A 74 6.77 -8.89 7.55
CA ARG A 74 5.82 -8.17 8.42
C ARG A 74 6.52 -7.30 9.46
N ALA A 75 7.56 -7.82 10.12
CA ALA A 75 8.37 -7.05 11.06
C ALA A 75 9.09 -5.87 10.37
N THR A 76 9.54 -6.08 9.14
CA THR A 76 10.18 -5.04 8.32
C THR A 76 9.19 -3.93 7.98
N ILE A 77 7.99 -4.28 7.52
CA ILE A 77 6.90 -3.33 7.24
C ILE A 77 6.53 -2.52 8.48
N ARG A 78 6.31 -3.19 9.62
CA ARG A 78 5.93 -2.55 10.89
C ARG A 78 6.96 -1.52 11.35
N ARG A 79 8.24 -1.72 11.04
CA ARG A 79 9.34 -0.82 11.42
C ARG A 79 9.60 0.28 10.38
N GLN A 80 9.52 -0.03 9.09
CA GLN A 80 9.97 0.88 8.02
C GLN A 80 8.89 1.83 7.53
N LEU A 81 7.64 1.38 7.41
CA LEU A 81 6.59 2.17 6.78
C LEU A 81 6.07 3.35 7.61
N PRO A 82 5.89 3.24 8.96
CA PRO A 82 5.42 4.37 9.75
C PRO A 82 6.24 5.66 9.60
N PRO A 83 7.59 5.66 9.69
CA PRO A 83 8.37 6.88 9.53
C PRO A 83 8.33 7.44 8.10
N LEU A 84 8.27 6.57 7.07
CA LEU A 84 8.14 7.01 5.68
C LEU A 84 6.81 7.73 5.42
N LEU A 85 5.70 7.22 5.99
CA LEU A 85 4.42 7.90 5.89
C LEU A 85 4.43 9.22 6.67
N ALA A 86 4.98 9.24 7.89
CA ALA A 86 5.09 10.46 8.68
C ALA A 86 5.88 11.55 7.93
N GLN A 87 7.02 11.18 7.33
CA GLN A 87 7.83 12.08 6.51
C GLN A 87 7.03 12.62 5.32
N SER A 88 6.37 11.74 4.56
CA SER A 88 5.59 12.14 3.38
C SER A 88 4.47 13.11 3.74
N ILE A 89 3.76 12.88 4.86
CA ILE A 89 2.75 13.80 5.37
C ILE A 89 3.39 15.13 5.75
N SER A 90 4.49 15.14 6.50
CA SER A 90 5.15 16.40 6.89
C SER A 90 5.67 17.21 5.70
N GLU A 91 6.12 16.55 4.62
CA GLU A 91 6.58 17.22 3.40
C GLU A 91 5.43 17.82 2.58
N LYS A 92 4.33 17.09 2.41
CA LYS A 92 3.18 17.52 1.60
C LYS A 92 2.21 18.41 2.38
N ARG A 93 2.15 18.23 3.70
CA ARG A 93 1.20 18.85 4.63
C ARG A 93 1.94 19.41 5.85
N PRO A 94 2.80 20.43 5.67
CA PRO A 94 3.54 21.06 6.76
C PRO A 94 2.65 21.79 7.77
N ASP A 95 1.38 22.01 7.43
CA ASP A 95 0.33 22.56 8.28
C ASP A 95 -0.24 21.56 9.31
N LEU A 96 0.00 20.25 9.12
CA LEU A 96 -0.44 19.20 10.04
C LEU A 96 0.66 18.83 11.03
N THR A 97 0.30 18.70 12.31
CA THR A 97 1.25 18.27 13.35
C THR A 97 1.23 16.76 13.50
N ILE A 98 2.29 16.09 13.04
CA ILE A 98 2.43 14.63 13.11
C ILE A 98 3.26 14.21 14.32
N ILE A 99 2.68 13.37 15.17
CA ILE A 99 3.36 12.74 16.30
C ILE A 99 3.95 11.42 15.85
N SER A 100 5.25 11.24 16.13
CA SER A 100 6.02 10.09 15.67
C SER A 100 5.48 8.77 16.23
N PRO A 101 5.63 7.66 15.49
CA PRO A 101 5.16 6.35 15.92
C PRO A 101 5.82 5.86 17.21
N GLU A 102 7.07 6.25 17.47
CA GLU A 102 7.80 5.90 18.70
C GLU A 102 7.15 6.55 19.93
N ARG A 103 6.67 7.79 19.82
CA ARG A 103 5.98 8.48 20.93
C ARG A 103 4.64 7.83 21.22
N ILE A 104 3.91 7.42 20.18
CA ILE A 104 2.65 6.68 20.34
C ILE A 104 2.92 5.32 20.99
N GLN A 105 3.89 4.56 20.48
CA GLN A 105 4.30 3.28 21.06
C GLN A 105 4.73 3.42 22.53
N GLN A 106 5.51 4.46 22.86
CA GLN A 106 5.93 4.73 24.23
C GLN A 106 4.75 5.04 25.15
N ALA A 107 3.75 5.77 24.66
CA ALA A 107 2.54 6.11 25.42
C ALA A 107 1.66 4.87 25.68
N LEU A 108 1.47 4.00 24.69
CA LEU A 108 0.71 2.74 24.86
C LEU A 108 1.46 1.70 25.71
N GLY A 109 2.78 1.67 25.61
CA GLY A 109 3.59 0.53 26.03
C GLY A 109 3.61 -0.57 24.97
N GLU A 110 4.70 -1.35 24.95
CA GLU A 110 4.97 -2.35 23.91
C GLU A 110 3.88 -3.42 23.79
N GLU A 111 3.38 -3.92 24.92
CA GLU A 111 2.36 -4.99 24.94
C GLU A 111 1.02 -4.51 24.37
N ASN A 112 0.53 -3.35 24.80
CA ASN A 112 -0.73 -2.80 24.30
C ASN A 112 -0.60 -2.36 22.84
N HIS A 113 0.53 -1.75 22.47
CA HIS A 113 0.80 -1.38 21.08
C HIS A 113 0.75 -2.61 20.17
N LYS A 114 1.40 -3.71 20.57
CA LYS A 114 1.32 -4.98 19.86
C LYS A 114 -0.11 -5.52 19.81
N ALA A 115 -0.85 -5.50 20.92
CA ALA A 115 -2.21 -6.00 20.99
C ALA A 115 -3.16 -5.24 20.04
N VAL A 116 -3.07 -3.91 19.99
CA VAL A 116 -3.83 -3.05 19.07
C VAL A 116 -3.49 -3.39 17.62
N LEU A 117 -2.21 -3.48 17.27
CA LEU A 117 -1.80 -3.82 15.90
C LEU A 117 -2.21 -5.25 15.50
N ASP A 118 -2.11 -6.21 16.41
CA ASP A 118 -2.49 -7.61 16.13
C ASP A 118 -4.02 -7.76 16.01
N GLN A 119 -4.81 -6.95 16.72
CA GLN A 119 -6.25 -6.84 16.52
C GLN A 119 -6.56 -6.24 15.14
N TYR A 120 -5.89 -5.15 14.77
CA TYR A 120 -6.08 -4.47 13.49
C TYR A 120 -5.72 -5.35 12.29
N VAL A 121 -4.67 -6.19 12.39
CA VAL A 121 -4.35 -7.22 11.38
C VAL A 121 -5.52 -8.15 11.12
N ARG A 122 -6.20 -8.61 12.17
CA ARG A 122 -7.27 -9.61 12.07
C ARG A 122 -8.56 -8.99 11.55
N GLY A 123 -8.95 -7.83 12.08
CA GLY A 123 -10.24 -7.20 11.79
C GLY A 123 -10.23 -6.25 10.60
N GLY A 124 -9.09 -5.60 10.33
CA GLY A 124 -9.02 -4.47 9.41
C GLY A 124 -9.65 -3.18 9.95
N ASP A 125 -10.09 -3.21 11.21
CA ASP A 125 -10.67 -2.09 11.92
C ASP A 125 -10.34 -2.23 13.41
N LEU A 126 -10.35 -1.11 14.15
CA LEU A 126 -10.15 -1.09 15.58
C LEU A 126 -11.47 -1.33 16.31
N ASP A 127 -11.48 -2.33 17.21
CA ASP A 127 -12.61 -2.51 18.10
C ASP A 127 -12.65 -1.43 19.19
N GLN A 128 -13.80 -1.34 19.86
CA GLN A 128 -14.01 -0.35 20.91
C GLN A 128 -12.97 -0.47 22.05
N GLY A 129 -12.51 -1.68 22.37
CA GLY A 129 -11.50 -1.91 23.40
C GLY A 129 -10.16 -1.29 23.02
N SER A 130 -9.71 -1.53 21.79
CA SER A 130 -8.47 -1.00 21.22
C SER A 130 -8.52 0.53 21.11
N MET A 131 -9.68 1.08 20.72
CA MET A 131 -9.91 2.52 20.68
C MET A 131 -9.83 3.16 22.08
N ILE A 132 -10.45 2.55 23.09
CA ILE A 132 -10.37 3.05 24.49
C ILE A 132 -8.92 2.99 25.00
N GLN A 133 -8.18 1.94 24.67
CA GLN A 133 -6.77 1.80 25.05
C GLN A 133 -5.92 2.91 24.43
N LEU A 134 -6.08 3.14 23.11
CA LEU A 134 -5.43 4.23 22.40
C LEU A 134 -5.77 5.58 23.03
N PHE A 135 -7.05 5.91 23.14
CA PHE A 135 -7.51 7.18 23.72
C PHE A 135 -6.98 7.41 25.14
N SER A 136 -7.00 6.38 25.98
CA SER A 136 -6.54 6.50 27.37
C SER A 136 -5.03 6.70 27.46
N ALA A 137 -4.26 5.97 26.65
CA ALA A 137 -2.80 6.03 26.65
C ALA A 137 -2.25 7.31 26.02
N THR A 138 -2.91 7.82 24.98
CA THR A 138 -2.47 9.00 24.24
C THR A 138 -3.29 10.25 24.57
N ARG A 139 -3.96 10.25 25.73
CA ARG A 139 -4.82 11.35 26.15
C ARG A 139 -4.03 12.67 26.24
N GLY A 140 -4.46 13.66 25.47
CA GLY A 140 -3.80 14.96 25.40
C GLY A 140 -2.48 14.97 24.63
N LEU A 141 -2.13 13.87 23.96
CA LEU A 141 -0.99 13.77 23.05
C LEU A 141 -1.42 13.78 21.59
N VAL A 142 -2.57 13.17 21.28
CA VAL A 142 -3.15 13.18 19.93
C VAL A 142 -4.66 13.12 20.03
N ARG A 143 -5.34 13.69 19.03
CA ARG A 143 -6.78 13.49 18.81
C ARG A 143 -7.03 12.44 17.73
N TYR A 144 -6.25 12.48 16.66
CA TYR A 144 -6.37 11.55 15.56
C TYR A 144 -5.24 10.53 15.59
N VAL A 145 -5.51 9.29 15.15
CA VAL A 145 -4.46 8.31 14.89
C VAL A 145 -4.60 7.68 13.53
N ILE A 146 -3.45 7.48 12.87
CA ILE A 146 -3.35 6.84 11.57
C ILE A 146 -2.85 5.41 11.74
N LEU A 147 -3.54 4.46 11.11
CA LEU A 147 -3.08 3.08 10.94
C LEU A 147 -2.99 2.72 9.47
N GLY A 148 -1.93 1.98 9.12
CA GLY A 148 -1.74 1.42 7.79
C GLY A 148 -1.77 -0.10 7.79
N ARG A 149 -2.39 -0.67 6.76
CA ARG A 149 -2.46 -2.11 6.55
C ARG A 149 -2.10 -2.45 5.10
N VAL A 150 -1.04 -3.23 4.92
CA VAL A 150 -0.65 -3.75 3.60
C VAL A 150 -1.55 -4.94 3.26
N GLU A 151 -2.42 -4.75 2.28
CA GLU A 151 -3.38 -5.75 1.78
C GLU A 151 -2.79 -6.61 0.65
N LYS A 152 -1.88 -6.03 -0.13
CA LYS A 152 -1.22 -6.70 -1.27
C LYS A 152 0.24 -6.28 -1.34
N ASP A 153 1.12 -7.23 -1.61
CA ASP A 153 2.54 -7.01 -1.91
C ASP A 153 3.05 -8.17 -2.78
N HIS A 154 3.00 -7.99 -4.10
CA HIS A 154 3.34 -9.02 -5.08
C HIS A 154 4.56 -8.60 -5.87
N VAL A 155 5.50 -9.52 -6.06
CA VAL A 155 6.63 -9.38 -6.98
C VAL A 155 6.37 -10.26 -8.20
N LEU A 156 6.29 -9.65 -9.37
CA LEU A 156 6.07 -10.27 -10.67
C LEU A 156 7.35 -10.16 -11.50
N ARG A 157 7.71 -11.24 -12.19
CA ARG A 157 8.88 -11.31 -13.07
C ARG A 157 8.39 -11.49 -14.51
N PHE A 158 8.96 -10.72 -15.43
CA PHE A 158 8.64 -10.77 -16.85
C PHE A 158 9.91 -10.83 -17.69
N GLU A 159 9.85 -11.61 -18.75
CA GLU A 159 10.89 -11.73 -19.76
C GLU A 159 10.30 -11.32 -21.10
N GLU A 160 10.95 -10.36 -21.76
CA GLU A 160 10.56 -9.89 -23.09
C GLU A 160 11.75 -10.05 -24.02
N HIS A 161 11.62 -10.90 -25.04
CA HIS A 161 12.61 -10.96 -26.11
C HIS A 161 12.35 -9.80 -27.09
N GLU A 162 13.37 -8.98 -27.30
CA GLU A 162 13.33 -7.83 -28.19
C GLU A 162 14.26 -8.13 -29.37
N VAL A 163 13.67 -8.21 -30.56
CA VAL A 163 14.40 -8.41 -31.81
C VAL A 163 14.10 -7.21 -32.70
N ASP A 164 15.08 -6.31 -32.84
CA ASP A 164 15.05 -5.20 -33.78
C ASP A 164 16.20 -5.34 -34.79
N SER A 165 16.07 -4.63 -35.91
CA SER A 165 17.04 -4.51 -37.00
C SER A 165 18.47 -4.14 -36.56
N THR A 166 18.63 -3.51 -35.39
CA THR A 166 19.93 -3.08 -34.85
C THR A 166 20.36 -3.78 -33.57
N SER A 167 19.48 -4.53 -32.91
CA SER A 167 19.78 -5.21 -31.65
C SER A 167 18.81 -6.36 -31.39
N SER A 168 19.36 -7.52 -31.02
CA SER A 168 18.62 -8.63 -30.42
C SER A 168 19.03 -8.73 -28.95
N GLY A 169 18.09 -9.02 -28.08
CA GLY A 169 18.38 -9.26 -26.67
C GLY A 169 17.15 -9.59 -25.87
N THR A 170 17.39 -9.90 -24.60
CA THR A 170 16.34 -10.22 -23.64
C THR A 170 16.24 -9.12 -22.59
N ARG A 171 15.02 -8.62 -22.38
CA ARG A 171 14.71 -7.63 -21.34
C ARG A 171 14.05 -8.34 -20.16
N TYR A 172 14.76 -8.37 -19.05
CA TYR A 172 14.25 -8.88 -17.78
C TYR A 172 13.63 -7.73 -16.98
N LYS A 173 12.36 -7.88 -16.60
CA LYS A 173 11.63 -6.91 -15.78
C LYS A 173 11.17 -7.55 -14.48
N VAL A 174 11.27 -6.82 -13.39
CA VAL A 174 10.68 -7.17 -12.11
C VAL A 174 9.76 -6.05 -11.68
N ARG A 175 8.46 -6.33 -11.65
CA ARG A 175 7.42 -5.41 -11.18
C ARG A 175 7.07 -5.76 -9.75
N ARG A 176 6.90 -4.77 -8.90
CA ARG A 176 6.27 -4.94 -7.60
C ARG A 176 4.96 -4.18 -7.57
N GLU A 177 3.92 -4.81 -7.03
CA GLU A 177 2.59 -4.23 -6.87
C GLU A 177 2.24 -4.23 -5.38
N MET A 178 1.88 -3.07 -4.83
CA MET A 178 1.53 -2.92 -3.42
C MET A 178 0.18 -2.21 -3.27
N ALA A 179 -0.62 -2.68 -2.32
CA ALA A 179 -1.87 -2.04 -1.90
C ALA A 179 -1.85 -1.81 -0.40
N VAL A 180 -2.05 -0.56 0.02
CA VAL A 180 -2.03 -0.14 1.42
C VAL A 180 -3.37 0.50 1.75
N PHE A 181 -4.07 -0.05 2.73
CA PHE A 181 -5.24 0.56 3.33
C PHE A 181 -4.80 1.48 4.47
N LEU A 182 -5.12 2.77 4.36
CA LEU A 182 -4.80 3.77 5.36
C LEU A 182 -6.10 4.27 5.99
N GLN A 183 -6.12 4.38 7.32
CA GLN A 183 -7.28 4.85 8.07
C GLN A 183 -6.86 5.86 9.13
N VAL A 184 -7.71 6.86 9.33
CA VAL A 184 -7.63 7.86 10.39
C VAL A 184 -8.81 7.66 11.34
N TYR A 185 -8.50 7.52 12.62
CA TYR A 185 -9.48 7.40 13.68
C TYR A 185 -9.51 8.68 14.50
N ASP A 186 -10.70 9.19 14.80
CA ASP A 186 -10.92 10.19 15.84
C ASP A 186 -11.06 9.45 17.18
N LEU A 187 -10.08 9.63 18.07
CA LEU A 187 -10.06 8.98 19.37
C LEU A 187 -11.11 9.53 20.34
N GLU A 188 -11.54 10.78 20.18
CA GLU A 188 -12.60 11.38 21.00
C GLU A 188 -13.97 10.86 20.56
N ALA A 189 -14.19 10.76 19.25
CA ALA A 189 -15.44 10.21 18.70
C ALA A 189 -15.49 8.67 18.74
N GLY A 190 -14.34 8.00 18.89
CA GLY A 190 -14.25 6.55 18.95
C GLY A 190 -14.57 5.85 17.62
N ARG A 191 -14.27 6.47 16.48
CA ARG A 191 -14.62 5.94 15.15
C ARG A 191 -13.61 6.32 14.06
N SER A 192 -13.59 5.55 12.97
CA SER A 192 -12.89 5.91 11.74
C SER A 192 -13.59 7.10 11.09
N VAL A 193 -12.81 8.12 10.70
CA VAL A 193 -13.31 9.36 10.08
C VAL A 193 -12.74 9.61 8.69
N TYR A 194 -11.70 8.86 8.31
CA TYR A 194 -11.10 8.95 6.99
C TYR A 194 -10.41 7.64 6.65
N GLY A 195 -10.47 7.19 5.41
CA GLY A 195 -9.64 6.06 4.99
C GLY A 195 -9.88 5.61 3.57
N GLY A 196 -8.91 4.89 3.02
CA GLY A 196 -8.96 4.41 1.64
C GLY A 196 -7.85 3.43 1.31
N LEU A 197 -8.08 2.66 0.24
CA LEU A 197 -7.10 1.75 -0.32
C LEU A 197 -6.27 2.47 -1.38
N ILE A 198 -4.96 2.53 -1.21
CA ILE A 198 -4.06 3.14 -2.18
C ILE A 198 -3.18 2.06 -2.80
N THR A 199 -3.19 1.98 -4.12
CA THR A 199 -2.43 0.99 -4.88
C THR A 199 -1.35 1.66 -5.70
N ASN A 200 -0.16 1.07 -5.73
CA ASN A 200 0.92 1.49 -6.63
C ASN A 200 1.65 0.27 -7.21
N ASP A 201 2.34 0.50 -8.31
CA ASP A 201 3.25 -0.48 -8.89
C ASP A 201 4.50 0.19 -9.44
N GLN A 202 5.64 -0.48 -9.28
CA GLN A 202 6.94 -0.01 -9.74
C GLN A 202 7.63 -1.14 -10.50
N THR A 203 8.47 -0.81 -11.49
CA THR A 203 9.16 -1.80 -12.32
C THR A 203 10.64 -1.47 -12.45
N ASN A 204 11.48 -2.42 -12.05
CA ASN A 204 12.91 -2.42 -12.36
C ASN A 204 13.16 -3.27 -13.60
N GLN A 205 14.05 -2.84 -14.50
CA GLN A 205 14.35 -3.58 -15.71
C GLN A 205 15.85 -3.61 -16.03
N ARG A 206 16.29 -4.70 -16.67
CA ARG A 206 17.63 -4.91 -17.19
C ARG A 206 17.53 -5.43 -18.61
N PHE A 207 18.37 -4.94 -19.51
CA PHE A 207 18.51 -5.46 -20.86
C PHE A 207 19.81 -6.27 -20.96
N GLU A 208 19.73 -7.46 -21.55
CA GLU A 208 20.86 -8.32 -21.85
C GLU A 208 20.91 -8.58 -23.36
N PRO A 209 21.91 -8.03 -24.08
CA PRO A 209 22.02 -8.21 -25.52
C PRO A 209 22.37 -9.66 -25.86
N ASP A 210 21.77 -10.19 -26.93
CA ASP A 210 22.16 -11.49 -27.46
C ASP A 210 23.56 -11.36 -28.08
N VAL A 211 24.55 -11.97 -27.45
CA VAL A 211 25.89 -12.05 -28.02
C VAL A 211 25.86 -13.14 -29.08
N THR A 212 25.42 -12.81 -30.30
CA THR A 212 25.69 -13.68 -31.45
C THR A 212 27.20 -13.75 -31.62
N SER A 213 27.78 -14.92 -31.35
CA SER A 213 29.17 -15.26 -31.62
C SER A 213 29.44 -15.29 -33.14
N GLY A 214 29.36 -14.13 -33.78
CA GLY A 214 29.67 -13.91 -35.19
C GLY A 214 31.06 -13.33 -35.33
N ASP A 215 31.96 -14.14 -35.90
CA ASP A 215 33.25 -13.81 -36.51
C ASP A 215 34.32 -13.13 -35.64
N ALA A 216 34.94 -13.94 -34.78
CA ALA A 216 36.25 -13.65 -34.16
C ALA A 216 37.43 -13.66 -35.16
N ASP A 217 37.19 -13.63 -36.47
CA ASP A 217 38.22 -13.81 -37.52
C ASP A 217 38.70 -12.49 -38.17
N SER A 218 38.40 -11.32 -37.59
CA SER A 218 38.92 -10.04 -38.11
C SER A 218 39.53 -9.12 -37.03
N PHE A 219 40.39 -9.65 -36.16
CA PHE A 219 41.29 -8.81 -35.34
C PHE A 219 42.61 -8.55 -36.06
N GLY A 220 42.60 -7.52 -36.93
CA GLY A 220 43.80 -6.78 -37.29
C GLY A 220 44.14 -5.74 -36.20
N GLU A 221 45.36 -5.81 -35.68
CA GLU A 221 46.14 -4.77 -34.97
C GLU A 221 45.39 -3.58 -34.31
N ALA A 222 44.52 -3.84 -33.33
CA ALA A 222 44.00 -2.80 -32.43
C ALA A 222 43.92 -3.29 -30.97
N GLY A 223 45.06 -3.80 -30.46
CA GLY A 223 45.19 -4.54 -29.21
C GLY A 223 45.13 -3.75 -27.89
N THR A 224 44.48 -2.59 -27.81
CA THR A 224 44.43 -1.80 -26.55
C THR A 224 43.02 -1.43 -26.07
N ASN A 225 42.01 -1.37 -26.94
CA ASN A 225 40.65 -0.97 -26.52
C ASN A 225 39.80 -2.15 -26.01
N LEU A 226 40.09 -3.38 -26.41
CA LEU A 226 39.29 -4.55 -26.02
C LEU A 226 39.49 -4.95 -24.55
N PHE A 227 40.70 -4.75 -24.02
CA PHE A 227 41.04 -5.13 -22.65
C PHE A 227 40.32 -4.25 -21.61
N VAL A 228 40.08 -2.96 -21.92
CA VAL A 228 39.35 -2.03 -21.05
C VAL A 228 37.85 -2.36 -21.02
N SER A 229 37.27 -2.78 -22.15
CA SER A 229 35.86 -3.15 -22.22
C SER A 229 35.56 -4.48 -21.52
N CYS A 230 36.46 -5.47 -21.62
CA CYS A 230 36.34 -6.72 -20.85
C CYS A 230 36.55 -6.51 -19.34
N MET A 231 37.50 -5.64 -18.96
CA MET A 231 37.74 -5.31 -17.55
C MET A 231 36.54 -4.59 -16.91
N MET A 232 35.86 -3.68 -17.62
CA MET A 232 34.67 -3.01 -17.08
C MET A 232 33.48 -3.97 -16.90
N ASN A 233 33.26 -4.90 -17.83
CA ASN A 233 32.24 -5.95 -17.64
C ASN A 233 32.58 -6.89 -16.48
N LEU A 234 33.87 -7.25 -16.31
CA LEU A 234 34.31 -8.07 -15.18
C LEU A 234 34.13 -7.34 -13.83
N VAL A 235 34.47 -6.05 -13.77
CA VAL A 235 34.31 -5.23 -12.55
C VAL A 235 32.84 -4.98 -12.23
N CYS A 236 31.98 -4.73 -13.21
CA CYS A 236 30.53 -4.63 -13.00
C CYS A 236 29.92 -5.95 -12.52
N SER A 237 30.42 -7.10 -13.00
CA SER A 237 29.93 -8.42 -12.56
C SER A 237 30.33 -8.77 -11.11
N MET A 238 31.44 -8.23 -10.59
CA MET A 238 31.89 -8.51 -9.23
C MET A 238 31.11 -7.76 -8.13
N PHE A 239 30.43 -6.66 -8.47
CA PHE A 239 29.55 -5.95 -7.53
C PHE A 239 28.09 -6.41 -7.60
N GLN A 240 27.76 -7.33 -8.51
CA GLN A 240 26.39 -7.82 -8.74
C GLN A 240 26.08 -9.08 -7.91
N LYS A 241 26.59 -9.13 -6.68
CA LYS A 241 26.41 -10.25 -5.77
C LYS A 241 25.11 -10.09 -4.97
N GLU A 242 23.98 -10.12 -5.67
CA GLU A 242 22.64 -10.35 -5.07
C GLU A 242 21.52 -10.58 -6.12
N SER A 243 21.80 -11.00 -7.37
CA SER A 243 20.73 -11.51 -8.24
C SER A 243 20.58 -13.03 -8.08
N GLU A 244 19.66 -13.42 -7.20
CA GLU A 244 19.08 -14.75 -7.21
C GLU A 244 18.48 -15.05 -8.60
N GLU A 245 18.94 -16.14 -9.22
CA GLU A 245 18.36 -16.86 -10.36
C GLU A 245 17.91 -16.06 -11.60
N GLY A 246 18.67 -16.16 -12.70
CA GLY A 246 18.14 -15.99 -14.05
C GLY A 246 18.19 -14.58 -14.67
N GLY A 247 19.14 -13.72 -14.27
CA GLY A 247 19.38 -12.44 -14.96
C GLY A 247 18.45 -11.28 -14.57
N TYR A 248 17.41 -11.55 -13.77
CA TYR A 248 16.46 -10.54 -13.29
C TYR A 248 17.11 -9.48 -12.38
N PRO A 249 16.75 -8.19 -12.53
CA PRO A 249 17.14 -7.16 -11.56
C PRO A 249 16.48 -7.39 -10.19
N ALA A 250 17.00 -6.75 -9.15
CA ALA A 250 16.35 -6.75 -7.84
C ALA A 250 14.94 -6.09 -7.92
N PRO A 251 13.95 -6.59 -7.16
CA PRO A 251 12.62 -5.98 -7.14
C PRO A 251 12.68 -4.56 -6.57
N PRO A 252 11.72 -3.69 -6.93
CA PRO A 252 11.55 -2.41 -6.27
C PRO A 252 11.46 -2.54 -4.74
N THR A 253 12.19 -1.68 -4.05
CA THR A 253 12.24 -1.63 -2.59
C THR A 253 10.91 -1.15 -1.99
N ASN A 254 10.75 -1.33 -0.66
CA ASN A 254 9.58 -0.80 0.05
C ASN A 254 9.47 0.72 -0.14
N GLU A 255 10.58 1.43 0.01
CA GLU A 255 10.62 2.87 -0.10
C GLU A 255 10.17 3.36 -1.48
N GLU A 256 10.69 2.76 -2.55
CA GLU A 256 10.35 3.13 -3.93
C GLU A 256 8.85 2.96 -4.21
N ILE A 257 8.25 1.83 -3.79
CA ILE A 257 6.84 1.59 -4.08
C ILE A 257 5.90 2.38 -3.17
N THR A 258 6.25 2.60 -1.90
CA THR A 258 5.39 3.31 -0.96
C THR A 258 5.46 4.83 -1.07
N ARG A 259 6.49 5.39 -1.70
CA ARG A 259 6.63 6.84 -1.88
C ARG A 259 5.37 7.45 -2.50
N ASP A 260 4.98 6.98 -3.69
CA ASP A 260 3.79 7.53 -4.36
C ASP A 260 2.50 7.23 -3.58
N ILE A 261 2.43 6.08 -2.88
CA ILE A 261 1.29 5.72 -2.04
C ILE A 261 1.09 6.74 -0.92
N PHE A 262 2.17 7.06 -0.21
CA PHE A 262 2.15 7.96 0.93
C PHE A 262 1.99 9.41 0.51
N GLU A 263 2.62 9.82 -0.59
CA GLU A 263 2.40 11.16 -1.15
C GLU A 263 0.94 11.32 -1.56
N LYS A 264 0.36 10.31 -2.22
CA LYS A 264 -1.05 10.35 -2.63
C LYS A 264 -2.00 10.39 -1.44
N PHE A 265 -1.69 9.68 -0.36
CA PHE A 265 -2.45 9.77 0.87
C PHE A 265 -2.36 11.17 1.49
N ALA A 266 -1.14 11.72 1.62
CA ALA A 266 -0.91 13.02 2.21
C ALA A 266 -1.62 14.14 1.43
N GLU A 267 -1.59 14.08 0.10
CA GLU A 267 -2.32 14.97 -0.80
C GLU A 267 -3.85 14.85 -0.66
N SER A 268 -4.35 13.68 -0.28
CA SER A 268 -5.78 13.45 -0.10
C SER A 268 -6.32 13.96 1.24
N LEU A 269 -5.46 14.18 2.24
CA LEU A 269 -5.90 14.69 3.54
C LEU A 269 -6.58 16.07 3.41
N PRO A 270 -7.52 16.43 4.30
CA PRO A 270 -8.26 17.71 4.22
C PRO A 270 -7.32 18.90 4.15
N ALA A 271 -7.43 19.74 3.13
CA ALA A 271 -6.54 20.86 2.82
C ALA A 271 -7.29 22.21 2.88
N PRO A 272 -6.61 23.37 3.00
CA PRO A 272 -7.29 24.65 3.00
C PRO A 272 -7.99 24.88 1.65
N GLU A 273 -9.20 25.46 1.68
CA GLU A 273 -9.97 25.74 0.47
C GLU A 273 -9.16 26.60 -0.51
N GLY A 274 -8.93 26.10 -1.73
CA GLY A 274 -8.22 26.81 -2.80
C GLY A 274 -6.70 26.56 -2.91
N SER A 275 -6.20 25.44 -2.34
CA SER A 275 -4.83 24.95 -2.52
C SER A 275 -4.65 24.09 -3.78
#